data_AF-H0F9J6-F1
#
_entry.id   AF-H0F9J6-F1
#
_cell.length_a   1.000
_cell.length_b   1.000
_cell.length_c   1.000
_cell.angle_alpha   90.00
_cell.angle_beta   90.00
_cell.angle_gamma   90.00
#
_symmetry.space_group_name_H-M   'P 1'
#
loop_
_entity.id
_entity.type
_entity.pdbx_description
1 polymer ?
#
loop_
_entity_poly.entity_id
_entity_poly.type
_entity_poly.pdbx_seq_one_letter_code
_entity_poly.pdbx_strand_id
1 'polypeptide(L)' 'MPLHPVSRDVFVRRTDPAGKRPPVITQHLAWDATLFLASQVKQYDTDAKPEERQSISIATAADYRAHQQKGR' A
#
# COMPACT_ATOMS: atom_id res chain seq x y z
N MET A 1 29.91 -11.25 7.36
CA MET A 1 29.18 -10.24 6.57
C MET A 1 27.72 -10.34 6.95
N PRO A 2 27.06 -9.27 7.45
CA PRO A 2 25.63 -9.32 7.64
C PRO A 2 25.00 -9.36 6.24
N LEU A 3 24.22 -10.40 5.95
CA LEU A 3 23.35 -10.41 4.78
C LEU A 3 22.46 -9.17 4.90
N HIS A 4 22.62 -8.21 3.98
CA HIS A 4 21.65 -7.13 3.85
C HIS A 4 20.26 -7.79 3.73
N PRO A 5 19.25 -7.32 4.49
CA PRO A 5 17.91 -7.85 4.34
C PRO A 5 17.48 -7.65 2.89
N VAL A 6 17.20 -8.77 2.21
CA VAL A 6 16.79 -8.75 0.80
C VAL A 6 15.45 -8.02 0.73
N SER A 7 15.40 -6.93 -0.03
CA SER A 7 14.15 -6.22 -0.31
C SER A 7 13.13 -7.17 -0.92
N ARG A 8 11.90 -7.14 -0.42
CA ARG A 8 10.78 -7.94 -0.91
C ARG A 8 9.73 -7.05 -1.52
N ASP A 9 9.03 -7.58 -2.52
CA ASP A 9 7.85 -6.93 -3.07
C ASP A 9 6.72 -6.90 -2.05
N VAL A 10 6.18 -5.71 -1.83
CA VAL A 10 5.03 -5.45 -0.98
C VAL A 10 3.98 -4.74 -1.82
N PHE A 11 2.78 -5.31 -1.82
CA PHE A 11 1.64 -4.73 -2.51
C PHE A 11 0.70 -4.14 -1.48
N VAL A 12 0.35 -2.87 -1.66
CA VAL A 12 -0.52 -2.15 -0.74
C VAL A 12 -1.72 -1.63 -1.50
N ARG A 13 -2.91 -1.91 -0.97
CA ARG A 13 -4.17 -1.33 -1.43
C ARG A 13 -4.52 -0.15 -0.54
N ARG A 14 -4.77 0.99 -1.18
CA ARG A 14 -5.27 2.21 -0.56
C ARG A 14 -6.71 2.39 -1.00
N THR A 15 -7.62 2.47 -0.04
CA THR A 15 -9.05 2.65 -0.29
C THR A 15 -9.51 3.89 0.42
N ASP A 16 -10.19 4.78 -0.28
CA ASP A 16 -10.82 5.95 0.31
C ASP A 16 -12.18 5.52 0.91
N PRO A 17 -12.38 5.55 2.23
CA PRO A 17 -13.62 5.15 2.87
C PRO A 17 -14.77 6.11 2.54
N ALA A 18 -14.49 7.36 2.14
CA ALA A 18 -15.49 8.31 1.70
C ALA A 18 -15.89 8.10 0.23
N GLY A 19 -15.25 7.16 -0.48
CA GLY A 19 -15.57 6.81 -1.88
C GLY A 19 -15.24 7.91 -2.88
N LYS A 20 -14.52 8.97 -2.46
CA LYS A 20 -14.15 10.09 -3.34
C LYS A 20 -13.11 9.70 -4.39
N ARG A 21 -12.29 8.69 -4.08
CA ARG A 21 -11.20 8.21 -4.94
C ARG A 21 -11.32 6.70 -5.12
N PRO A 22 -11.12 6.17 -6.35
CA PRO A 22 -11.14 4.74 -6.58
C PRO A 22 -10.00 4.05 -5.81
N PRO A 23 -10.16 2.78 -5.41
CA PRO A 23 -9.09 2.02 -4.77
C PRO A 23 -7.85 1.95 -5.66
N VAL A 24 -6.68 2.21 -5.09
CA VAL A 24 -5.40 2.16 -5.79
C VAL A 24 -4.53 1.07 -5.18
N ILE A 25 -3.94 0.22 -6.03
CA ILE A 25 -2.96 -0.78 -5.60
C ILE A 25 -1.59 -0.36 -6.12
N THR A 26 -0.62 -0.25 -5.20
CA THR A 26 0.77 0.09 -5.53
C THR A 26 1.71 -1.04 -5.16
N GLN A 27 2.76 -1.22 -5.95
CA GLN A 27 3.87 -2.13 -5.69
C GLN A 27 5.04 -1.32 -5.12
N HIS A 28 5.66 -1.82 -4.06
CA HIS A 28 6.84 -1.24 -3.43
C HIS A 28 7.87 -2.33 -3.13
N LEU A 29 9.14 -1.94 -3.09
CA LEU A 29 10.22 -2.80 -2.57
C LEU A 29 10.55 -2.34 -1.16
N ALA A 30 10.32 -3.21 -0.17
CA ALA A 30 10.61 -2.93 1.23
C ALA A 30 11.48 -4.03 1.83
N TRP A 31 12.45 -3.61 2.64
CA TRP A 31 13.29 -4.49 3.45
C TRP A 31 12.47 -5.15 4.58
N ASP A 32 11.54 -4.39 5.17
CA ASP A 32 10.58 -4.86 6.16
C ASP A 32 9.16 -4.43 5.75
N ALA A 33 8.34 -5.41 5.38
CA ALA A 33 6.98 -5.18 4.92
C ALA A 33 6.05 -4.65 6.02
N THR A 34 6.29 -5.05 7.27
CA THR A 34 5.47 -4.66 8.42
C THR A 34 5.75 -3.21 8.79
N LEU A 35 7.03 -2.82 8.86
CA LEU A 35 7.42 -1.43 9.09
C LEU A 35 6.95 -0.52 7.95
N PHE A 36 7.04 -1.00 6.71
CA PHE A 36 6.52 -0.27 5.56
C PHE A 36 5.00 -0.07 5.68
N LEU A 37 4.24 -1.12 5.99
CA LEU A 37 2.79 -1.01 6.15
C LEU A 37 2.41 -0.03 7.26
N ALA A 38 3.10 -0.09 8.41
CA ALA A 38 2.88 0.84 9.51
C ALA A 38 3.16 2.30 9.08
N SER A 39 4.21 2.53 8.28
CA SER A 39 4.48 3.85 7.68
C SER A 39 3.36 4.30 6.75
N GLN A 40 2.81 3.40 5.92
CA GLN A 40 1.69 3.74 5.03
C GLN A 40 0.43 4.08 5.82
N VAL A 41 0.09 3.28 6.84
CA VAL A 41 -1.05 3.57 7.75
C VAL A 41 -0.84 4.91 8.44
N LYS A 42 0.36 5.18 8.96
CA LYS A 42 0.64 6.46 9.61
C LYS A 42 0.43 7.64 8.65
N GLN A 43 0.98 7.56 7.44
CA GLN A 43 0.93 8.64 6.46
C GLN A 43 -0.49 8.91 5.93
N TYR A 44 -1.27 7.85 5.68
CA TYR A 44 -2.54 7.95 4.97
C TYR A 44 -3.77 7.79 5.85
N ASP A 45 -3.64 7.29 7.09
CA ASP A 45 -4.75 7.13 8.04
C ASP A 45 -4.54 8.01 9.28
N THR A 46 -3.44 7.80 10.01
CA THR A 46 -3.25 8.44 11.33
C THR A 46 -2.96 9.93 11.24
N ASP A 47 -1.96 10.31 10.45
CA ASP A 47 -1.52 11.71 10.26
C ASP A 47 -2.30 12.42 9.15
N ALA A 48 -3.10 11.68 8.38
CA ALA A 48 -3.93 12.25 7.34
C ALA A 48 -5.12 13.01 7.93
N LYS A 49 -5.48 14.11 7.26
CA LYS A 49 -6.70 14.84 7.59
C LYS A 49 -7.91 13.91 7.46
N PRO A 50 -8.95 14.05 8.31
CA PRO A 50 -10.12 13.16 8.28
C PRO A 50 -10.77 13.03 6.90
N GLU A 51 -10.74 14.12 6.12
CA GLU A 51 -11.30 14.21 4.78
C GLU A 51 -10.46 13.54 3.68
N GLU A 52 -9.20 13.20 3.98
CA GLU A 52 -8.25 12.54 3.08
C GLU A 52 -7.77 11.19 3.62
N ARG A 53 -8.33 10.72 4.74
CA ARG A 53 -7.97 9.42 5.31
C ARG A 53 -8.23 8.32 4.31
N GLN A 54 -7.25 7.44 4.14
CA GLN A 54 -7.35 6.26 3.32
C GLN A 54 -7.06 5.03 4.15
N SER A 55 -7.91 4.02 4.03
CA SER A 55 -7.68 2.71 4.62
C SER A 55 -6.60 1.97 3.84
N ILE A 56 -5.59 1.51 4.56
CA ILE A 56 -4.45 0.79 4.01
C ILE A 56 -4.61 -0.70 4.31
N SER A 57 -4.40 -1.54 3.31
CA SER A 57 -4.44 -3.00 3.46
C SER A 57 -3.38 -3.66 2.60
N ILE A 58 -2.86 -4.81 3.05
CA ILE A 58 -1.96 -5.63 2.23
C ILE A 58 -2.76 -6.22 1.07
N ALA A 59 -2.19 -6.14 -0.13
CA ALA A 59 -2.71 -6.77 -1.33
C ALA A 59 -1.76 -7.88 -1.80
N THR A 60 -2.20 -8.66 -2.79
CA THR A 60 -1.35 -9.65 -3.45
C THR A 60 -0.82 -9.15 -4.79
N ALA A 61 0.22 -9.81 -5.30
CA ALA A 61 0.70 -9.57 -6.65
C ALA A 61 -0.40 -9.80 -7.72
N ALA A 62 -1.31 -10.76 -7.47
CA ALA A 62 -2.44 -11.03 -8.35
C ALA A 62 -3.42 -9.86 -8.37
N ASP A 63 -3.74 -9.27 -7.21
CA ASP A 63 -4.57 -8.08 -7.12
C ASP A 63 -3.96 -6.90 -7.88
N TYR A 64 -2.66 -6.67 -7.72
CA TYR A 64 -1.95 -5.60 -8.42
C TYR A 64 -2.01 -5.79 -9.95
N ARG A 65 -1.75 -7.01 -10.44
CA ARG A 65 -1.85 -7.33 -11.87
C ARG A 65 -3.27 -7.18 -12.40
N ALA A 66 -4.28 -7.53 -11.63
CA ALA A 66 -5.67 -7.34 -12.00
C ALA A 66 -6.03 -5.84 -12.05
N HIS A 67 -5.52 -5.04 -11.10
CA HIS A 67 -5.71 -3.58 -11.08
C HIS A 67 -5.06 -2.88 -12.27
N GLN A 68 -3.82 -3.26 -12.62
CA GLN A 68 -3.11 -2.74 -13.80
C GLN A 68 -3.83 -3.04 -15.11
N GLN A 69 -4.40 -4.24 -15.25
CA GLN A 69 -5.19 -4.59 -16.45
C GLN A 69 -6.49 -3.80 -16.57
N LYS A 70 -7.06 -3.36 -15.44
CA LYS A 70 -8.32 -2.58 -15.41
C LYS A 70 -8.12 -1.11 -15.76
N GLY A 71 -6.89 -0.61 -15.69
CA GLY A 71 -6.53 0.78 -15.99
C GLY A 71 -6.00 1.01 -17.41
N ARG A 72 -5.94 -0.03 -18.25
CA ARG A 72 -5.54 0.03 -19.66
C ARG A 72 -6.76 -0.03 -20.56
#